data_AF-A0A4Q3HP99-F1
#
_entry.id   AF-A0A4Q3HP99-F1
#
_cell.length_a   1.000
_cell.length_b   1.000
_cell.length_c   1.000
_cell.angle_alpha   90.00
_cell.angle_beta   90.00
_cell.angle_gamma   90.00
#
_symmetry.space_group_name_H-M   'P 1'
#
loop_
_entity.id
_entity.type
_entity.pdbx_description
1 polymer ?
#
loop_
_entity_poly.entity_id
_entity_poly.type
_entity_poly.pdbx_seq_one_letter_code
_entity_poly.pdbx_strand_id
1 'polypeptide(L)'
;RIAEAMAERLKEPDGPEIVLINPEGCEGWLEAKAMDSARIRLMKMVKDADVHDRFRIYYPVNEARTSIYVHAKMMFADDRIVKIGSANLNNRSMGYDTECDLILEAQPGEDTLSEKIVSTRDDLIAEHLGREPQEVRDAVAAHDGSIIAAIEALNRQSGRGLLPVKMRELSADEELLAESDIADPERPSGVRYRTSNFLKQRFGRVARRAKRARKET
;
A
#
# COMPACT_ATOMS: atom_id res chain seq x y z
N ARG A 1 -7.93 6.33 -4.04
CA ARG A 1 -9.13 5.69 -3.42
C ARG A 1 -8.83 4.86 -2.17
N ILE A 2 -8.18 3.69 -2.25
CA ILE A 2 -7.93 2.86 -1.04
C ILE A 2 -7.03 3.56 -0.02
N ALA A 3 -5.90 4.13 -0.47
CA ALA A 3 -5.01 4.90 0.40
C ALA A 3 -5.70 6.12 1.06
N GLU A 4 -6.58 6.81 0.33
CA GLU A 4 -7.36 7.93 0.88
C GLU A 4 -8.35 7.43 1.94
N ALA A 5 -9.03 6.31 1.71
CA ALA A 5 -9.92 5.71 2.71
C ALA A 5 -9.14 5.29 3.97
N MET A 6 -7.95 4.69 3.83
CA MET A 6 -7.06 4.40 4.96
C MET A 6 -6.67 5.68 5.71
N ALA A 7 -6.28 6.73 4.99
CA ALA A 7 -5.88 8.00 5.57
C ALA A 7 -7.03 8.69 6.33
N GLU A 8 -8.26 8.64 5.82
CA GLU A 8 -9.43 9.18 6.55
C GLU A 8 -9.70 8.39 7.83
N ARG A 9 -9.66 7.05 7.77
CA ARG A 9 -9.87 6.18 8.94
C ARG A 9 -8.80 6.37 10.01
N LEU A 10 -7.54 6.60 9.63
CA LEU A 10 -6.43 6.78 10.56
C LEU A 10 -6.47 8.11 11.32
N LYS A 11 -7.26 9.10 10.87
CA LYS A 11 -7.45 10.36 11.61
C LYS A 11 -8.41 10.20 12.79
N GLU A 12 -9.25 9.16 12.78
CA GLU A 12 -10.28 8.95 13.77
C GLU A 12 -9.70 8.49 15.12
N PRO A 13 -10.17 9.01 16.27
CA PRO A 13 -9.66 8.62 17.59
C PRO A 13 -9.72 7.10 17.87
N ASP A 14 -10.74 6.43 17.36
CA ASP A 14 -11.00 4.99 17.44
C ASP A 14 -10.83 4.30 16.06
N GLY A 15 -10.03 4.91 15.18
CA GLY A 15 -9.65 4.34 13.88
C GLY A 15 -8.87 3.02 13.99
N PRO A 16 -8.81 2.23 12.92
CA PRO A 16 -8.18 0.91 12.92
C PRO A 16 -6.66 0.98 13.02
N GLU A 17 -6.03 -0.13 13.43
CA GLU A 17 -4.65 -0.41 13.05
C GLU A 17 -4.59 -0.95 11.62
N ILE A 18 -3.62 -0.46 10.85
CA ILE A 18 -3.39 -0.89 9.48
C ILE A 18 -1.94 -1.33 9.35
N VAL A 19 -1.75 -2.63 9.12
CA VAL A 19 -0.45 -3.25 8.88
C VAL A 19 -0.39 -3.74 7.44
N LEU A 20 0.61 -3.28 6.70
CA LEU A 20 0.90 -3.76 5.34
C LEU A 20 2.18 -4.58 5.35
N ILE A 21 2.14 -5.79 4.79
CA ILE A 21 3.32 -6.61 4.57
C ILE A 21 3.54 -6.72 3.05
N ASN A 22 4.63 -6.16 2.54
CA ASN A 22 4.92 -6.10 1.11
C ASN A 22 6.39 -6.47 0.81
N PRO A 23 6.76 -6.65 -0.46
CA PRO A 23 8.17 -6.79 -0.82
C PRO A 23 8.97 -5.54 -0.46
N GLU A 24 10.25 -5.73 -0.09
CA GLU A 24 11.18 -4.63 0.21
C GLU A 24 11.26 -3.61 -0.94
N GLY A 25 11.30 -4.09 -2.19
CA GLY A 25 11.30 -3.27 -3.40
C GLY A 25 10.74 -4.03 -4.61
N CYS A 26 10.59 -3.34 -5.74
CA CYS A 26 10.18 -3.95 -7.01
C CYS A 26 11.40 -4.45 -7.80
N GLU A 27 11.34 -5.64 -8.39
CA GLU A 27 12.38 -6.13 -9.32
C GLU A 27 12.25 -5.41 -10.68
N GLY A 28 13.31 -4.70 -11.11
CA GLY A 28 13.40 -4.07 -12.44
C GLY A 28 13.68 -2.56 -12.41
N TRP A 29 14.84 -2.11 -12.92
CA TRP A 29 15.38 -0.75 -12.72
C TRP A 29 14.48 0.42 -13.21
N LEU A 30 13.72 0.23 -14.29
CA LEU A 30 12.88 1.29 -14.89
C LEU A 30 11.46 1.32 -14.31
N GLU A 31 10.86 0.14 -14.09
CA GLU A 31 9.57 -0.01 -13.38
C GLU A 31 9.71 0.39 -11.91
N ALA A 32 10.88 0.14 -11.29
CA ALA A 32 11.18 0.56 -9.92
C ALA A 32 11.08 2.08 -9.73
N LYS A 33 11.61 2.93 -10.62
CA LYS A 33 11.63 4.38 -10.38
C LYS A 33 10.24 5.03 -10.44
N ALA A 34 9.40 4.62 -11.38
CA ALA A 34 8.06 5.19 -11.53
C ALA A 34 7.05 4.59 -10.53
N MET A 35 7.12 3.28 -10.28
CA MET A 35 6.23 2.63 -9.31
C MET A 35 6.65 2.93 -7.86
N ASP A 36 7.94 3.05 -7.56
CA ASP A 36 8.37 3.48 -6.23
C ASP A 36 7.95 4.91 -5.94
N SER A 37 7.95 5.82 -6.92
CA SER A 37 7.56 7.21 -6.64
C SER A 37 6.07 7.33 -6.29
N ALA A 38 5.19 6.63 -7.00
CA ALA A 38 3.77 6.54 -6.67
C ALA A 38 3.54 5.83 -5.32
N ARG A 39 4.24 4.72 -5.06
CA ARG A 39 4.20 3.98 -3.79
C ARG A 39 4.63 4.87 -2.62
N ILE A 40 5.78 5.54 -2.73
CA ILE A 40 6.31 6.43 -1.68
C ILE A 40 5.35 7.59 -1.43
N ARG A 41 4.76 8.19 -2.47
CA ARG A 41 3.77 9.27 -2.32
C ARG A 41 2.53 8.80 -1.55
N LEU A 42 1.98 7.65 -1.90
CA LEU A 42 0.82 7.08 -1.20
C LEU A 42 1.17 6.70 0.25
N MET A 43 2.34 6.09 0.46
CA MET A 43 2.83 5.78 1.81
C MET A 43 2.99 7.05 2.66
N LYS A 44 3.50 8.14 2.07
CA LYS A 44 3.66 9.43 2.76
C LYS A 44 2.31 10.03 3.11
N MET A 45 1.35 10.05 2.18
CA MET A 45 0.00 10.52 2.44
C MET A 45 -0.66 9.79 3.61
N VAL A 46 -0.59 8.45 3.63
CA VAL A 46 -1.19 7.65 4.69
C VAL A 46 -0.46 7.86 6.01
N LYS A 47 0.88 7.95 6.01
CA LYS A 47 1.65 8.19 7.23
C LYS A 47 1.45 9.60 7.80
N ASP A 48 1.33 10.62 6.95
CA ASP A 48 1.05 11.99 7.39
C ASP A 48 -0.36 12.11 8.01
N ALA A 49 -1.29 11.23 7.63
CA ALA A 49 -2.63 11.14 8.21
C ALA A 49 -2.69 10.29 9.50
N ASP A 50 -1.67 9.48 9.77
CA ASP A 50 -1.55 8.60 10.93
C ASP A 50 -1.17 9.38 12.20
N VAL A 51 -2.11 10.14 12.74
CA VAL A 51 -1.90 10.98 13.93
C VAL A 51 -1.91 10.19 15.24
N HIS A 52 -2.32 8.92 15.21
CA HIS A 52 -2.45 8.02 16.38
C HIS A 52 -1.42 6.88 16.38
N ASP A 53 -0.47 6.88 15.45
CA ASP A 53 0.59 5.88 15.29
C ASP A 53 0.12 4.44 15.05
N ARG A 54 -0.97 4.30 14.29
CA ARG A 54 -1.67 3.04 13.97
C ARG A 54 -1.37 2.50 12.57
N PHE A 55 -0.41 3.08 11.83
CA PHE A 55 -0.02 2.61 10.52
C PHE A 55 1.42 2.08 10.48
N ARG A 56 1.59 0.86 9.96
CA ARG A 56 2.90 0.22 9.75
C ARG A 56 2.99 -0.47 8.40
N ILE A 57 4.20 -0.44 7.84
CA ILE A 57 4.55 -1.18 6.62
C ILE A 57 5.81 -1.98 6.91
N TYR A 58 5.72 -3.29 6.73
CA TYR A 58 6.82 -4.22 6.93
C TYR A 58 7.16 -4.98 5.64
N TYR A 59 8.37 -5.52 5.59
CA TYR A 59 8.76 -6.58 4.67
C TYR A 59 9.37 -7.76 5.45
N PRO A 60 9.07 -9.01 5.07
CA PRO A 60 9.61 -10.17 5.76
C PRO A 60 11.06 -10.45 5.36
N VAL A 61 11.84 -10.95 6.32
CA VAL A 61 13.21 -11.44 6.10
C VAL A 61 13.36 -12.88 6.60
N ASN A 62 14.23 -13.64 5.94
CA ASN A 62 14.56 -15.00 6.35
C ASN A 62 15.60 -15.02 7.50
N GLU A 63 16.06 -16.21 7.88
CA GLU A 63 17.05 -16.40 8.96
C GLU A 63 18.37 -15.64 8.71
N ALA A 64 18.79 -15.55 7.44
CA ALA A 64 19.99 -14.82 7.01
C ALA A 64 19.73 -13.31 6.79
N ARG A 65 18.54 -12.80 7.15
CA ARG A 65 18.12 -11.41 6.96
C ARG A 65 18.00 -10.97 5.49
N THR A 66 17.87 -11.93 4.58
CA THR A 66 17.53 -11.66 3.17
C THR A 66 16.04 -11.43 3.06
N SER A 67 15.63 -10.40 2.30
CA SER A 67 14.21 -10.11 2.07
C SER A 67 13.51 -11.26 1.34
N ILE A 68 12.28 -11.52 1.77
CA ILE A 68 11.38 -12.50 1.17
C ILE A 68 10.38 -11.75 0.31
N TYR A 69 10.29 -12.12 -0.96
CA TYR A 69 9.33 -11.51 -1.88
C TYR A 69 7.90 -11.92 -1.53
N VAL A 70 7.05 -10.94 -1.24
CA VAL A 70 5.63 -11.16 -0.89
C VAL A 70 4.76 -11.09 -2.14
N HIS A 71 4.31 -12.25 -2.61
CA HIS A 71 3.37 -12.34 -3.74
C HIS A 71 1.91 -12.47 -3.30
N ALA A 72 1.62 -12.64 -2.00
CA ALA A 72 0.26 -12.79 -1.51
C ALA A 72 -0.61 -11.53 -1.78
N LYS A 73 -1.89 -11.74 -2.11
CA LYS A 73 -2.90 -10.69 -2.14
C LYS A 73 -4.02 -11.07 -1.18
N MET A 74 -3.74 -10.85 0.09
CA MET A 74 -4.62 -11.21 1.21
C MET A 74 -4.87 -10.00 2.10
N MET A 75 -6.04 -9.99 2.73
CA MET A 75 -6.42 -8.96 3.70
C MET A 75 -7.23 -9.61 4.81
N PHE A 76 -6.92 -9.25 6.05
CA PHE A 76 -7.71 -9.59 7.23
C PHE A 76 -8.30 -8.30 7.81
N ALA A 77 -9.54 -8.34 8.26
CA ALA A 77 -10.18 -7.20 8.91
C ALA A 77 -11.11 -7.64 10.04
N ASP A 78 -11.04 -6.92 11.16
CA ASP A 78 -11.90 -7.02 12.35
C ASP A 78 -12.09 -8.45 12.88
N ASP A 79 -11.08 -9.31 12.70
CA ASP A 79 -11.09 -10.73 13.08
C ASP A 79 -12.21 -11.58 12.45
N ARG A 80 -12.92 -11.00 11.47
CA ARG A 80 -14.14 -11.58 10.89
C ARG A 80 -14.13 -11.67 9.38
N ILE A 81 -13.26 -10.92 8.71
CA ILE A 81 -13.15 -10.91 7.26
C ILE A 81 -11.77 -11.40 6.86
N VAL A 82 -11.73 -12.33 5.91
CA VAL A 82 -10.53 -12.62 5.13
C VAL A 82 -10.84 -12.53 3.65
N LYS A 83 -10.01 -11.76 2.93
CA LYS A 83 -9.96 -11.72 1.47
C LYS A 83 -8.74 -12.50 1.01
N ILE A 84 -8.90 -13.38 0.03
CA ILE A 84 -7.81 -14.09 -0.65
C ILE A 84 -8.08 -14.02 -2.15
N GLY A 85 -7.09 -13.64 -2.94
CA GLY A 85 -7.25 -13.69 -4.39
C GLY A 85 -6.03 -13.27 -5.17
N SER A 86 -6.27 -12.86 -6.42
CA SER A 86 -5.23 -12.46 -7.36
C SER A 86 -5.07 -10.94 -7.48
N ALA A 87 -6.09 -10.16 -7.08
CA ALA A 87 -6.10 -8.71 -7.27
C ALA A 87 -5.10 -8.00 -6.33
N ASN A 88 -4.10 -7.33 -6.91
CA ASN A 88 -3.25 -6.40 -6.18
C ASN A 88 -4.02 -5.11 -5.83
N LEU A 89 -3.58 -4.42 -4.78
CA LEU A 89 -4.09 -3.09 -4.44
C LEU A 89 -3.46 -2.00 -5.33
N ASN A 90 -3.66 -2.08 -6.65
CA ASN A 90 -3.28 -1.06 -7.61
C ASN A 90 -4.39 -0.85 -8.65
N ASN A 91 -4.35 0.26 -9.40
CA ASN A 91 -5.43 0.59 -10.34
C ASN A 91 -5.53 -0.41 -11.51
N ARG A 92 -4.43 -1.12 -11.84
CA ARG A 92 -4.42 -2.16 -12.89
C ARG A 92 -5.29 -3.37 -12.52
N SER A 93 -5.05 -4.01 -11.37
CA SER A 93 -5.83 -5.16 -10.90
C SER A 93 -7.27 -4.77 -10.55
N MET A 94 -7.49 -3.55 -10.04
CA MET A 94 -8.82 -3.09 -9.63
C MET A 94 -9.70 -2.56 -10.77
N GLY A 95 -9.14 -2.33 -11.97
CA GLY A 95 -9.83 -1.66 -13.07
C GLY A 95 -9.71 -2.32 -14.44
N TYR A 96 -8.78 -3.26 -14.65
CA TYR A 96 -8.49 -3.78 -15.98
C TYR A 96 -8.26 -5.29 -16.05
N ASP A 97 -7.39 -5.83 -15.18
CA ASP A 97 -7.05 -7.26 -15.25
C ASP A 97 -8.25 -8.13 -14.85
N THR A 98 -8.31 -9.35 -15.39
CA THR A 98 -9.30 -10.34 -14.94
C THR A 98 -8.80 -10.96 -13.65
N GLU A 99 -9.43 -10.61 -12.54
CA GLU A 99 -9.05 -11.06 -11.21
C GLU A 99 -10.14 -11.95 -10.60
N CYS A 100 -9.74 -12.80 -9.66
CA CYS A 100 -10.67 -13.60 -8.86
C CYS A 100 -10.30 -13.47 -7.38
N ASP A 101 -11.24 -12.95 -6.60
CA ASP A 101 -11.12 -12.79 -5.17
C ASP A 101 -12.23 -13.57 -4.46
N LEU A 102 -11.87 -14.29 -3.40
CA LEU A 102 -12.79 -14.89 -2.44
C LEU A 102 -12.78 -14.07 -1.15
N ILE A 103 -13.95 -13.71 -0.67
CA ILE A 103 -14.14 -13.05 0.63
C ILE A 103 -14.96 -13.98 1.51
N LEU A 104 -14.42 -14.30 2.68
CA LEU A 104 -15.15 -14.98 3.74
C LEU A 104 -15.40 -13.96 4.86
N GLU A 105 -16.65 -13.84 5.28
CA GLU A 105 -17.08 -12.94 6.35
C GLU A 105 -17.89 -13.72 7.39
N ALA A 106 -17.38 -13.78 8.62
CA ALA A 106 -18.10 -14.35 9.75
C ALA A 106 -19.21 -13.41 10.21
N GLN A 107 -20.46 -13.88 10.11
CA GLN A 107 -21.63 -13.20 10.63
C GLN A 107 -21.68 -13.26 12.17
N PRO A 108 -22.43 -12.37 12.84
CA PRO A 108 -22.60 -12.46 14.29
C PRO A 108 -23.11 -13.84 14.71
N GLY A 109 -22.39 -14.52 15.62
CA GLY A 109 -22.68 -15.88 16.07
C GLY A 109 -21.97 -17.00 15.28
N GLU A 110 -21.22 -16.68 14.23
CA GLU A 110 -20.37 -17.65 13.51
C GLU A 110 -18.96 -17.72 14.12
N ASP A 111 -18.89 -18.02 15.41
CA ASP A 111 -17.65 -17.99 16.19
C ASP A 111 -16.57 -18.91 15.61
N THR A 112 -16.96 -20.08 15.10
CA THR A 112 -16.02 -21.03 14.46
C THR A 112 -15.37 -20.46 13.18
N LEU A 113 -16.06 -19.64 12.39
CA LEU A 113 -15.45 -19.04 11.20
C LEU A 113 -14.54 -17.89 11.60
N SER A 114 -14.98 -17.05 12.54
CA SER A 114 -14.16 -15.99 13.14
C SER A 114 -12.85 -16.55 13.69
N GLU A 115 -12.91 -17.61 14.50
CA GLU A 115 -11.76 -18.31 15.06
C GLU A 115 -10.80 -18.87 14.00
N LYS A 116 -11.31 -19.30 12.84
CA LYS A 116 -10.45 -19.77 11.73
C LYS A 116 -9.73 -18.61 11.04
N ILE A 117 -10.39 -17.48 10.87
CA ILE A 117 -9.83 -16.26 10.28
C ILE A 117 -8.71 -15.74 11.17
N VAL A 118 -9.06 -15.46 12.42
CA VAL A 118 -8.35 -15.87 13.64
C VAL A 118 -6.97 -16.51 13.49
N SER A 119 -7.00 -17.85 13.60
CA SER A 119 -5.83 -18.71 13.51
C SER A 119 -5.03 -18.50 12.22
N THR A 120 -5.69 -18.27 11.08
CA THR A 120 -4.97 -18.10 9.80
C THR A 120 -4.10 -16.85 9.80
N ARG A 121 -4.60 -15.74 10.37
CA ARG A 121 -3.82 -14.51 10.56
C ARG A 121 -2.61 -14.78 11.45
N ASP A 122 -2.84 -15.43 12.60
CA ASP A 122 -1.80 -15.70 13.59
C ASP A 122 -0.73 -16.64 13.06
N ASP A 123 -1.11 -17.66 12.29
CA ASP A 123 -0.21 -18.60 11.60
C ASP A 123 0.72 -17.88 10.62
N LEU A 124 0.19 -16.98 9.79
CA LEU A 124 0.97 -16.23 8.80
C LEU A 124 1.94 -15.24 9.45
N ILE A 125 1.50 -14.53 10.50
CA ILE A 125 2.38 -13.65 11.27
C ILE A 125 3.48 -14.47 11.94
N ALA A 126 3.13 -15.61 12.54
CA ALA A 126 4.07 -16.51 13.20
C ALA A 126 5.13 -17.04 12.25
N GLU A 127 4.76 -17.40 11.02
CA GLU A 127 5.69 -17.83 9.97
C GLU A 127 6.77 -16.76 9.67
N HIS A 128 6.34 -15.51 9.52
CA HIS A 128 7.23 -14.38 9.24
C HIS A 128 8.15 -14.06 10.42
N LEU A 129 7.66 -14.22 11.65
CA LEU A 129 8.42 -13.95 12.87
C LEU A 129 9.27 -15.16 13.34
N GLY A 130 9.07 -16.34 12.75
CA GLY A 130 9.67 -17.58 13.23
C GLY A 130 9.21 -17.92 14.65
N ARG A 131 7.91 -17.83 14.90
CA ARG A 131 7.23 -18.05 16.18
C ARG A 131 6.21 -19.17 16.05
N GLU A 132 5.70 -19.63 17.17
CA GLU A 132 4.50 -20.45 17.20
C GLU A 132 3.24 -19.56 17.10
N PRO A 133 2.17 -20.01 16.42
CA PRO A 133 0.92 -19.24 16.30
C PRO A 133 0.32 -18.83 17.65
N GLN A 134 0.47 -19.69 18.67
CA GLN A 134 0.00 -19.37 20.01
C GLN A 134 0.77 -18.20 20.64
N GLU A 135 2.07 -18.03 20.37
CA GLU A 135 2.82 -16.85 20.84
C GLU A 135 2.25 -15.55 20.24
N VAL A 136 1.84 -15.58 18.98
CA VAL A 136 1.19 -14.44 18.31
C VAL A 136 -0.17 -14.15 18.93
N ARG A 137 -1.00 -15.18 19.13
CA ARG A 137 -2.31 -15.06 19.77
C ARG A 137 -2.20 -14.44 21.16
N ASP A 138 -1.27 -14.93 21.97
CA ASP A 138 -1.05 -14.45 23.34
C ASP A 138 -0.54 -13.00 23.34
N ALA A 139 0.36 -12.65 22.42
CA ALA A 139 0.87 -11.27 22.29
C ALA A 139 -0.22 -10.29 21.87
N VAL A 140 -1.09 -10.66 20.92
CA VAL A 140 -2.22 -9.82 20.50
C VAL A 140 -3.18 -9.60 21.67
N ALA A 141 -3.51 -10.64 22.42
CA ALA A 141 -4.37 -10.53 23.60
C ALA A 141 -3.72 -9.67 24.72
N ALA A 142 -2.41 -9.82 24.93
CA ALA A 142 -1.67 -9.04 25.94
C ALA A 142 -1.55 -7.55 25.60
N HIS A 143 -1.76 -7.18 24.34
CA HIS A 143 -1.71 -5.80 23.85
C HIS A 143 -3.08 -5.28 23.39
N ASP A 144 -4.16 -5.72 24.06
CA ASP A 144 -5.53 -5.23 23.82
C ASP A 144 -5.98 -5.32 22.35
N GLY A 145 -5.51 -6.34 21.62
CA GLY A 145 -5.83 -6.55 20.21
C GLY A 145 -4.89 -5.85 19.21
N SER A 146 -3.89 -5.11 19.68
CA SER A 146 -2.92 -4.43 18.80
C SER A 146 -2.02 -5.43 18.07
N ILE A 147 -2.12 -5.44 16.74
CA ILE A 147 -1.27 -6.26 15.87
C ILE A 147 0.12 -5.63 15.76
N ILE A 148 0.19 -4.30 15.74
CA ILE A 148 1.47 -3.58 15.68
C ILE A 148 2.29 -3.90 16.93
N ALA A 149 1.71 -3.74 18.12
CA ALA A 149 2.41 -4.00 19.37
C ALA A 149 2.82 -5.49 19.49
N ALA A 150 1.95 -6.42 19.09
CA ALA A 150 2.28 -7.84 19.08
C ALA A 150 3.45 -8.18 18.15
N ILE A 151 3.47 -7.62 16.93
CA ILE A 151 4.59 -7.79 16.00
C ILE A 151 5.88 -7.25 16.61
N GLU A 152 5.87 -6.02 17.12
CA GLU A 152 7.06 -5.37 17.69
C GLU A 152 7.59 -6.12 18.92
N ALA A 153 6.71 -6.66 19.76
CA ALA A 153 7.09 -7.45 20.94
C ALA A 153 7.72 -8.81 20.58
N LEU A 154 7.24 -9.46 19.53
CA LEU A 154 7.70 -10.78 19.11
C LEU A 154 8.90 -10.76 18.16
N ASN A 155 9.12 -9.63 17.48
CA ASN A 155 10.19 -9.45 16.52
C ASN A 155 11.56 -9.66 17.17
N ARG A 156 12.45 -10.38 16.49
CA ARG A 156 13.82 -10.63 16.98
C ARG A 156 14.80 -9.64 16.37
N GLN A 157 15.89 -9.40 17.09
CA GLN A 157 17.01 -8.58 16.59
C GLN A 157 17.73 -9.25 15.40
N SER A 158 17.68 -10.58 15.32
CA SER A 158 18.31 -11.41 14.29
C SER A 158 17.38 -12.56 13.88
N GLY A 159 17.67 -13.17 12.73
CA GLY A 159 16.86 -14.26 12.19
C GLY A 159 15.63 -13.74 11.45
N ARG A 160 14.62 -14.62 11.33
CA ARG A 160 13.31 -14.28 10.76
C ARG A 160 12.66 -13.09 11.48
N GLY A 161 11.99 -12.25 10.72
CA GLY A 161 11.26 -11.11 11.27
C GLY A 161 10.59 -10.26 10.20
N LEU A 162 9.86 -9.26 10.68
CA LEU A 162 9.20 -8.24 9.88
C LEU A 162 9.93 -6.91 10.05
N LEU A 163 10.56 -6.37 9.01
CA LEU A 163 11.33 -5.13 9.11
C LEU A 163 10.56 -3.94 8.57
N PRO A 164 10.61 -2.79 9.25
CA PRO A 164 9.89 -1.61 8.78
C PRO A 164 10.48 -1.14 7.46
N VAL A 165 9.61 -0.83 6.50
CA VAL A 165 10.03 -0.16 5.26
C VAL A 165 10.52 1.23 5.60
N LYS A 166 11.78 1.54 5.26
CA LYS A 166 12.35 2.87 5.48
C LYS A 166 11.73 3.84 4.48
N MET A 167 11.03 4.84 5.00
CA MET A 167 10.57 5.96 4.20
C MET A 167 11.79 6.80 3.75
N ARG A 168 11.92 7.01 2.45
CA ARG A 168 12.84 8.00 1.88
C ARG A 168 12.04 9.16 1.31
N GLU A 169 12.63 10.35 1.33
CA GLU A 169 12.06 11.47 0.59
C GLU A 169 12.23 11.26 -0.92
N LEU A 170 11.25 11.75 -1.67
CA LEU A 170 11.31 11.76 -3.13
C LEU A 170 12.24 12.89 -3.57
N SER A 171 13.03 12.64 -4.61
CA SER A 171 13.70 13.73 -5.32
C SER A 171 12.70 14.52 -6.17
N ALA A 172 13.01 15.78 -6.51
CA ALA A 172 12.11 16.64 -7.28
C ALA A 172 11.67 16.04 -8.63
N ASP A 173 12.55 15.28 -9.28
CA ASP A 173 12.23 14.57 -10.53
C ASP A 173 11.25 13.39 -10.30
N GLU A 174 11.36 12.71 -9.15
CA GLU A 174 10.45 11.62 -8.77
C GLU A 174 9.09 12.15 -8.31
N GLU A 175 9.04 13.32 -7.67
CA GLU A 175 7.79 14.01 -7.34
C GLU A 175 7.01 14.38 -8.61
N LEU A 176 7.68 14.99 -9.59
CA LEU A 176 7.10 15.30 -10.90
C LEU A 176 6.58 14.05 -11.62
N LEU A 177 7.30 12.93 -11.51
CA LEU A 177 6.87 11.65 -12.07
C LEU A 177 5.66 11.07 -11.32
N ALA A 178 5.63 11.17 -9.99
CA ALA A 178 4.51 10.73 -9.16
C ALA A 178 3.25 11.59 -9.34
N GLU A 179 3.38 12.86 -9.72
CA GLU A 179 2.26 13.74 -10.09
C GLU A 179 1.66 13.43 -11.46
N SER A 180 2.42 12.76 -12.32
CA SER A 180 2.02 12.56 -13.71
C SER A 180 0.97 11.47 -13.93
N ASP A 181 0.59 10.70 -12.89
CA ASP A 181 -0.28 9.51 -12.94
C ASP A 181 0.16 8.47 -14.01
N ILE A 182 1.40 8.57 -14.52
CA ILE A 182 1.90 7.69 -15.60
C ILE A 182 2.15 6.27 -15.09
N ALA A 183 2.44 6.09 -13.79
CA ALA A 183 2.84 4.81 -13.21
C ALA A 183 1.66 3.91 -12.78
N ASP A 184 0.53 4.48 -12.35
CA ASP A 184 -0.68 3.72 -11.96
C ASP A 184 -1.96 4.52 -12.28
N PRO A 185 -2.31 4.71 -13.57
CA PRO A 185 -3.45 5.53 -13.97
C PRO A 185 -4.78 4.89 -13.54
N GLU A 186 -5.72 5.68 -12.99
CA GLU A 186 -7.06 5.21 -12.58
C GLU A 186 -7.90 4.62 -13.72
N ARG A 187 -7.54 4.87 -15.00
CA ARG A 187 -8.20 4.33 -16.20
C ARG A 187 -7.19 4.12 -17.34
N PRO A 188 -7.37 3.11 -18.21
CA PRO A 188 -6.46 2.86 -19.32
C PRO A 188 -6.44 4.03 -20.32
N SER A 189 -5.26 4.29 -20.90
CA SER A 189 -5.08 5.21 -22.02
C SER A 189 -5.66 4.62 -23.30
N GLY A 190 -6.98 4.63 -23.40
CA GLY A 190 -7.75 4.37 -24.60
C GLY A 190 -8.78 5.48 -24.78
N VAL A 191 -8.55 6.34 -25.78
CA VAL A 191 -9.42 7.44 -26.29
C VAL A 191 -9.15 8.84 -25.72
N ARG A 192 -8.44 9.62 -26.57
CA ARG A 192 -8.27 11.09 -26.63
C ARG A 192 -7.66 11.79 -25.42
N TYR A 193 -6.36 12.08 -25.56
CA TYR A 193 -5.65 13.16 -24.89
C TYR A 193 -6.40 14.50 -25.07
N ARG A 194 -7.29 14.86 -24.14
CA ARG A 194 -7.69 16.27 -23.96
C ARG A 194 -6.51 16.97 -23.32
N THR A 195 -5.66 17.52 -24.19
CA THR A 195 -4.68 18.55 -23.84
C THR A 195 -5.25 19.46 -22.74
N SER A 196 -4.58 19.50 -21.58
CA SER A 196 -4.98 20.38 -20.49
C SER A 196 -5.09 21.81 -21.03
N ASN A 197 -6.17 22.51 -20.66
CA ASN A 197 -6.39 23.91 -21.06
C ASN A 197 -5.22 24.83 -20.65
N PHE A 198 -4.37 24.37 -19.73
CA PHE A 198 -3.18 25.06 -19.25
C PHE A 198 -2.06 25.13 -20.31
N LEU A 199 -1.80 24.04 -21.04
CA LEU A 199 -0.81 24.02 -22.12
C LEU A 199 -1.25 24.86 -23.34
N LYS A 200 -2.55 24.89 -23.66
CA LYS A 200 -3.10 25.77 -24.72
C LYS A 200 -2.93 27.25 -24.40
N GLN A 201 -3.09 27.67 -23.14
CA GLN A 201 -2.92 29.07 -22.77
C GLN A 201 -1.46 29.53 -22.82
N ARG A 202 -0.51 28.67 -22.43
CA ARG A 202 0.91 29.03 -22.37
C ARG A 202 1.60 29.02 -23.75
N PHE A 203 1.27 28.06 -24.63
CA PHE A 203 1.82 28.03 -25.99
C PHE A 203 1.00 28.86 -27.01
N GLY A 204 -0.29 29.12 -26.76
CA GLY A 204 -1.13 29.98 -27.60
C GLY A 204 -0.73 31.46 -27.57
N ARG A 205 -0.17 31.95 -26.44
CA ARG A 205 0.35 33.32 -26.32
C ARG A 205 1.67 33.51 -27.07
N VAL A 206 2.54 32.51 -27.10
CA VAL A 206 3.82 32.55 -27.84
C VAL A 206 3.57 32.58 -29.35
N ALA A 207 2.63 31.76 -29.85
CA ALA A 207 2.28 31.74 -31.27
C ALA A 207 1.61 33.04 -31.76
N ARG A 208 0.84 33.75 -30.92
CA ARG A 208 0.23 35.05 -31.28
C ARG A 208 1.25 36.19 -31.33
N ARG A 209 2.32 36.14 -30.54
CA ARG A 209 3.38 37.17 -30.55
C ARG A 209 4.25 37.07 -31.81
N ALA A 210 4.56 35.85 -32.26
CA ALA A 210 5.32 35.62 -33.50
C ALA A 210 4.56 36.01 -34.78
N LYS A 211 3.23 35.90 -34.79
CA LYS A 211 2.40 36.26 -35.96
C LYS A 211 2.18 37.77 -36.14
N ARG A 212 2.33 38.57 -35.07
CA ARG A 212 2.23 40.05 -35.14
C ARG A 212 3.52 40.67 -35.68
N ALA A 213 4.69 40.13 -35.33
CA ALA A 213 5.99 40.61 -35.82
C ALA A 213 6.25 40.35 -37.32
N ARG A 214 5.50 39.44 -37.96
CA ARG A 214 5.60 39.15 -39.41
C ARG A 214 4.65 39.95 -40.29
N LYS A 215 3.83 40.84 -39.71
CA LYS A 215 2.82 41.63 -40.45
C LYS A 215 3.13 43.13 -40.51
N GLU A 216 4.26 43.55 -39.94
CA GLU A 216 4.76 44.95 -39.92
C GLU A 216 6.11 45.12 -40.65
N THR A 217 6.47 44.16 -41.50
CA THR A 217 7.53 44.22 -42.52
C THR A 217 6.97 43.67 -43.81
#